data_AF-A0A920M7D5-F1
#
_entry.id   AF-A0A920M7D5-F1
#
_cell.length_a   1.000
_cell.length_b   1.000
_cell.length_c   1.000
_cell.angle_alpha   90.00
_cell.angle_beta   90.00
_cell.angle_gamma   90.00
#
_symmetry.space_group_name_H-M   'P 1'
#
loop_
_entity.id
_entity.type
_entity.pdbx_description
1 polymer ?
#
loop_
_entity_poly.entity_id
_entity_poly.type
_entity_poly.pdbx_seq_one_letter_code
_entity_poly.pdbx_strand_id
1 'polypeptide(L)' 'MEDKKKLEAMQAHTAPCLVTLGGKATSFSSEPAELKMSFKATKEFTHSETKIVQGGFVTGMFDACMAHLVMCFMILRLAL' A
#
# COMPACT_ATOMS: atom_id res chain seq x y z
N MET A 1 1.85 4.28 -20.44
CA MET A 1 3.25 4.73 -20.18
C MET A 1 3.35 5.56 -18.90
N GLU A 2 2.38 6.44 -18.64
CA GLU A 2 2.31 7.25 -17.42
C GLU A 2 2.07 6.41 -16.15
N ASP A 3 1.16 5.44 -16.18
CA ASP A 3 0.86 4.56 -15.04
C ASP A 3 2.05 3.71 -14.59
N LYS A 4 2.84 3.23 -15.56
CA LYS A 4 4.07 2.50 -15.26
C LYS A 4 5.06 3.39 -14.49
N LYS A 5 5.20 4.66 -14.89
CA LYS A 5 6.07 5.62 -14.18
C LYS A 5 5.54 5.95 -12.78
N LYS A 6 4.23 6.11 -12.60
CA LYS A 6 3.60 6.30 -11.29
C LYS A 6 3.82 5.09 -10.37
N LEU A 7 3.70 3.88 -10.92
CA LEU A 7 4.00 2.64 -10.20
C LEU A 7 5.47 2.56 -9.79
N GLU A 8 6.40 2.84 -10.70
CA GLU A 8 7.84 2.88 -10.42
C GLU A 8 8.17 3.92 -9.33
N ALA A 9 7.52 5.09 -9.36
CA ALA A 9 7.70 6.13 -8.35
C ALA A 9 7.25 5.67 -6.94
N MET A 10 6.09 5.01 -6.84
CA MET A 10 5.61 4.42 -5.59
C MET A 10 6.54 3.31 -5.06
N GLN A 11 7.11 2.51 -5.97
CA GLN A 11 8.01 1.43 -5.58
C GLN A 11 9.38 1.95 -5.14
N ALA A 12 9.83 3.08 -5.70
CA ALA A 12 11.09 3.72 -5.32
C ALA A 12 11.02 4.43 -3.96
N HIS A 13 9.84 4.94 -3.58
CA HIS A 13 9.67 5.72 -2.35
C HIS A 13 8.75 4.99 -1.37
N THR A 14 9.35 4.31 -0.39
CA THR A 14 8.58 3.54 0.59
C THR A 14 8.27 4.39 1.82
N ALA A 15 7.00 4.68 2.05
CA ALA A 15 6.54 5.32 3.28
C ALA A 15 6.82 4.42 4.50
N PRO A 16 7.14 4.98 5.69
CA PRO A 16 7.42 4.18 6.89
C PRO A 16 6.32 3.17 7.25
N CYS A 17 5.04 3.51 7.00
CA CYS A 17 3.93 2.59 7.24
C CYS A 17 4.01 1.32 6.38
N LEU A 18 4.48 1.41 5.14
CA LEU A 18 4.65 0.26 4.26
C LEU A 18 5.80 -0.64 4.73
N VAL A 19 6.82 -0.10 5.39
CA VAL A 19 7.87 -0.92 6.02
C VAL A 19 7.27 -1.78 7.13
N THR A 20 6.47 -1.18 8.01
CA THR A 20 5.78 -1.90 9.10
C THR A 20 4.82 -2.96 8.57
N LEU A 21 4.04 -2.65 7.53
CA LEU A 21 3.04 -3.56 6.97
C LEU A 21 3.62 -4.58 5.97
N GLY A 22 4.91 -4.48 5.64
CA GLY A 22 5.52 -5.24 4.55
C GLY A 22 4.84 -4.97 3.19
N GLY A 23 4.37 -3.74 3.00
CA GLY A 23 3.53 -3.31 1.89
C GLY A 23 4.33 -2.95 0.64
N LYS A 24 3.81 -3.31 -0.54
CA LYS A 24 4.37 -2.95 -1.86
C LYS A 24 3.28 -2.75 -2.89
N ALA A 25 3.34 -1.68 -3.68
CA ALA A 25 2.49 -1.50 -4.85
C ALA A 25 2.86 -2.51 -5.96
N THR A 26 1.87 -3.21 -6.49
CA THR A 26 2.06 -4.27 -7.50
C THR A 26 1.46 -3.90 -8.86
N SER A 27 0.40 -3.11 -8.90
CA SER A 27 -0.15 -2.56 -10.15
C SER A 27 -0.88 -1.26 -9.90
N PHE A 28 -0.88 -0.37 -10.90
CA PHE A 28 -1.65 0.87 -10.89
C PHE A 28 -2.29 1.10 -12.27
N SER A 29 -3.50 1.64 -12.27
CA SER A 29 -4.26 2.09 -13.44
C SER A 29 -4.86 3.46 -13.12
N SER A 30 -4.74 4.42 -14.05
CA SER A 30 -5.41 5.71 -13.91
C SER A 30 -6.88 5.70 -14.36
N GLU A 31 -7.25 4.78 -15.26
CA GLU A 31 -8.59 4.70 -15.86
C GLU A 31 -9.02 3.23 -16.02
N PRO A 32 -9.87 2.69 -15.11
CA PRO A 32 -10.31 3.34 -13.88
C PRO A 32 -9.15 3.49 -12.89
N ALA A 33 -9.30 4.42 -11.95
CA ALA A 33 -8.35 4.62 -10.86
C ALA A 33 -8.32 3.40 -9.94
N GLU A 34 -7.28 2.57 -10.09
CA GLU A 34 -7.13 1.31 -9.36
C GLU A 34 -5.68 1.13 -8.93
N LEU A 35 -5.48 0.74 -7.66
CA LEU A 35 -4.19 0.38 -7.10
C LEU A 35 -4.30 -1.01 -6.47
N LYS A 36 -3.35 -1.89 -6.81
CA LYS A 36 -3.15 -3.14 -6.08
C LYS A 36 -1.87 -3.07 -5.30
N MET A 37 -1.94 -3.53 -4.06
CA MET A 37 -0.81 -3.64 -3.16
C MET A 37 -0.76 -5.05 -2.57
N SER A 38 0.45 -5.51 -2.29
CA SER A 38 0.72 -6.72 -1.52
C SER A 38 1.24 -6.34 -0.15
N PHE A 39 0.93 -7.14 0.87
CA PHE A 39 1.35 -6.93 2.25
C PHE A 39 1.84 -8.26 2.83
N LYS A 40 2.66 -8.20 3.88
CA LYS A 40 3.18 -9.40 4.55
C LYS A 40 2.77 -9.41 6.02
N ALA A 41 1.71 -10.13 6.33
CA ALA A 41 1.35 -10.42 7.71
C ALA A 41 2.38 -11.39 8.32
N THR A 42 3.15 -10.89 9.30
CA THR A 42 4.01 -11.72 10.16
C THR A 42 3.21 -12.21 11.37
N LYS A 43 3.78 -13.14 12.15
CA LYS A 43 3.15 -13.67 13.37
C LYS A 43 2.77 -12.56 14.37
N GLU A 44 3.52 -11.47 14.41
CA GLU A 44 3.26 -10.30 15.27
C GLU A 44 1.95 -9.59 14.92
N PHE A 45 1.48 -9.71 13.68
CA PHE A 45 0.23 -9.12 13.19
C PHE A 45 -0.93 -10.11 13.16
N THR A 46 -0.82 -11.20 13.92
CA THR A 46 -1.85 -12.24 14.05
C THR A 46 -2.32 -12.38 15.50
N HIS A 47 -3.56 -12.81 15.72
CA HIS A 47 -4.11 -13.19 17.02
C HIS A 47 -4.55 -14.67 17.00
N SER A 48 -5.09 -15.14 18.12
CA SER A 48 -5.55 -16.52 18.29
C SER A 48 -4.44 -17.53 17.97
N GLU A 49 -3.34 -17.46 18.70
CA GLU A 49 -2.18 -18.35 18.52
C GLU A 49 -1.59 -18.30 17.11
N THR A 50 -1.50 -17.10 16.54
CA THR A 50 -0.96 -16.84 15.21
C THR A 50 -1.75 -17.38 14.01
N LYS A 51 -3.02 -17.72 14.22
CA LYS A 51 -3.88 -18.33 13.18
C LYS A 51 -4.66 -17.32 12.35
N ILE A 52 -4.95 -16.14 12.90
CA ILE A 52 -5.84 -15.15 12.28
C ILE A 52 -5.16 -13.79 12.23
N VAL A 53 -5.20 -13.12 11.07
CA VAL A 53 -4.67 -11.75 10.93
C VAL A 53 -5.50 -10.77 11.77
N GLN A 54 -4.83 -9.89 12.51
CA GLN A 54 -5.51 -8.94 13.38
C GLN A 54 -6.25 -7.87 12.59
N GLY A 55 -7.44 -7.47 13.06
CA GLY A 55 -8.24 -6.42 12.43
C GLY A 55 -7.49 -5.11 12.25
N GLY A 56 -6.68 -4.69 13.23
CA GLY A 56 -5.85 -3.49 13.12
C GLY A 56 -4.83 -3.54 11.98
N PHE A 57 -4.26 -4.72 11.70
CA PHE A 57 -3.38 -4.90 10.54
C PHE A 57 -4.16 -4.75 9.23
N VAL A 58 -5.35 -5.35 9.15
CA VAL A 58 -6.24 -5.22 7.98
C VAL A 58 -6.65 -3.76 7.76
N THR A 59 -6.99 -3.02 8.82
CA THR A 59 -7.29 -1.59 8.73
C THR A 59 -6.09 -0.80 8.20
N GLY A 60 -4.88 -1.09 8.67
CA GLY A 60 -3.66 -0.47 8.16
C GLY A 60 -3.41 -0.77 6.67
N MET A 61 -3.71 -1.99 6.20
CA MET A 61 -3.63 -2.34 4.78
C MET A 61 -4.60 -1.50 3.93
N PHE A 62 -5.85 -1.33 4.40
CA PHE A 62 -6.84 -0.51 3.69
C PHE A 62 -6.45 0.96 3.65
N ASP A 63 -6.01 1.52 4.78
CA ASP A 63 -5.54 2.90 4.85
C ASP A 63 -4.37 3.15 3.91
N ALA A 64 -3.37 2.26 3.92
CA ALA A 64 -2.24 2.33 3.01
C ALA A 64 -2.68 2.30 1.53
N CYS A 65 -3.57 1.38 1.14
CA CYS A 65 -4.09 1.30 -0.22
C CYS A 65 -4.81 2.59 -0.63
N MET A 66 -5.72 3.08 0.21
CA MET A 66 -6.52 4.27 -0.09
C MET A 66 -5.64 5.52 -0.17
N ALA A 67 -4.73 5.72 0.79
CA ALA A 67 -3.82 6.85 0.80
C ALA A 67 -2.93 6.87 -0.46
N HIS A 68 -2.33 5.73 -0.83
CA HIS A 68 -1.48 5.66 -2.02
C HIS A 68 -2.27 5.85 -3.32
N LEU A 69 -3.50 5.32 -3.40
CA LEU A 69 -4.37 5.54 -4.56
C LEU A 69 -4.68 7.03 -4.73
N VAL A 70 -5.08 7.71 -3.64
CA VAL A 70 -5.38 9.15 -3.65
C VAL A 70 -4.14 9.97 -4.01
N MET A 71 -2.97 9.67 -3.42
CA MET A 71 -1.73 10.40 -3.68
C MET A 71 -1.30 10.29 -5.15
N CYS A 72 -1.44 9.11 -5.77
CA CYS A 72 -1.12 8.91 -7.17
C CYS A 72 -2.18 9.46 -8.13
N PHE A 73 -3.45 9.43 -7.74
CA PHE A 73 -4.54 9.94 -8.56
C PHE A 73 -4.58 11.47 -8.58
N MET A 74 -4.40 12.13 -7.43
CA MET A 74 -4.60 13.57 -7.29
C MET A 74 -3.37 14.43 -7.63
N ILE A 75 -2.24 13.86 -8.07
CA ILE A 75 -0.98 14.59 -8.31
C ILE A 75 -0.69 15.54 -7.13
N LEU A 76 -0.72 15.04 -5.89
CA LEU A 76 -0.28 15.85 -4.76
C LEU A 76 1.23 15.64 -4.57
N ARG A 77 2.02 16.65 -4.98
CA ARG A 77 3.42 16.81 -4.56
C ARG A 77 3.44 17.06 -3.04
N LEU A 78 3.34 16.00 -2.25
CA LEU A 78 3.83 16.02 -0.87
C LEU A 78 5.00 15.06 -0.81
N ALA A 79 6.16 15.68 -0.66
CA ALA A 79 7.48 15.09 -0.44
C ALA A 79 7.45 13.64 0.07
N LEU A 80 7.80 12.72 -0.83
CA LEU A 80 8.50 11.50 -0.48
C LEU A 80 9.99 11.72 -0.75
#